data_AF-A0A7C5JG22-F1
#
_entry.id   AF-A0A7C5JG22-F1
#
_cell.length_a   1.000
_cell.length_b   1.000
_cell.length_c   1.000
_cell.angle_alpha   90.00
_cell.angle_beta   90.00
_cell.angle_gamma   90.00
#
_symmetry.space_group_name_H-M   'P 1'
#
loop_
_entity.id
_entity.type
_entity.pdbx_description
1 polymer ?
#
loop_
_entity_poly.entity_id
_entity_poly.type
_entity_poly.pdbx_seq_one_letter_code
_entity_poly.pdbx_strand_id
1 'polypeptide(L)'
;MISSLMMKKNILILLLLSSVLLAQNSNIEFSDDEDDVATIEPEIFSAKSEKYSFSRSKRILATKIYRLHKKTFYAGCDYEIKGKQLVPIADTCGFHYRKNPKRANRIEWEHIVPAWHFGHVFKCWKEGGRKYCRDTNAKFRQMEADMHNLVPSIGEINGDRSNYPYGNIPGEKRVYGKVDMEIESSKRVAEPKKNILGDIARTYFYMHDKYNMYISPQQEKMLIKWNNQDPVTRWEKKKNLLVKDIQGDDNEYISHYRKITALKPIQADTIEENSNFGDLKSELENKYSFIFDHLSKPVATILLLIMTLFTLYIRKRKK
;
A
#
# COMPACT_ATOMS: atom_id res chain seq x y z
N MET A 1 -22.81 52.11 -25.66
CA MET A 1 -22.73 50.63 -25.68
C MET A 1 -21.42 50.03 -25.11
N ILE A 2 -20.33 50.79 -24.97
CA ILE A 2 -19.03 50.24 -24.51
C ILE A 2 -18.96 50.01 -22.98
N SER A 3 -19.67 50.83 -22.18
CA SER A 3 -19.64 50.74 -20.70
C SER A 3 -20.30 49.45 -20.13
N SER A 4 -21.37 48.95 -20.77
CA SER A 4 -22.06 47.73 -20.33
C SER A 4 -21.24 46.45 -20.55
N LEU A 5 -20.36 46.43 -21.56
CA LEU A 5 -19.53 45.28 -21.89
C LEU A 5 -18.33 45.13 -20.94
N MET A 6 -17.77 46.24 -20.45
CA MET A 6 -16.68 46.21 -19.47
C MET A 6 -17.17 45.81 -18.07
N MET A 7 -18.38 46.24 -17.68
CA MET A 7 -18.99 45.83 -16.40
C MET A 7 -19.26 44.31 -16.35
N LYS A 8 -19.74 43.71 -17.45
CA LYS A 8 -19.99 42.25 -17.52
C LYS A 8 -18.70 41.42 -17.48
N LYS A 9 -17.61 41.89 -18.10
CA LYS A 9 -16.29 41.23 -18.00
C LYS A 9 -15.72 41.28 -16.58
N ASN A 10 -15.85 42.41 -15.88
CA ASN A 10 -15.35 42.55 -14.52
C ASN A 10 -16.13 41.70 -13.51
N ILE A 11 -17.45 41.55 -13.68
CA ILE A 11 -18.27 40.65 -12.84
C ILE A 11 -17.90 39.19 -13.08
N LEU A 12 -17.65 38.77 -14.33
CA LEU A 12 -17.24 37.41 -14.64
C LEU A 12 -15.85 37.07 -14.08
N ILE A 13 -14.93 38.04 -14.11
CA ILE A 13 -13.60 37.90 -13.50
C ILE A 13 -13.69 37.83 -11.97
N LEU A 14 -14.56 38.62 -11.33
CA LEU A 14 -14.79 38.53 -9.88
C LEU A 14 -15.44 37.20 -9.47
N LEU A 15 -16.37 36.66 -10.26
CA LEU A 15 -16.99 35.35 -10.00
C LEU A 15 -16.00 34.19 -10.21
N LEU A 16 -15.10 34.30 -11.18
CA LEU A 16 -14.01 33.35 -11.38
C LEU A 16 -12.99 33.44 -10.23
N LEU A 17 -12.60 34.64 -9.81
CA LEU A 17 -11.68 34.83 -8.68
C LEU A 17 -12.29 34.37 -7.35
N SER A 18 -13.59 34.56 -7.12
CA SER A 18 -14.25 34.07 -5.90
C SER A 18 -14.35 32.54 -5.88
N SER A 19 -14.57 31.90 -7.03
CA SER A 19 -14.53 30.44 -7.15
C SER A 19 -13.13 29.86 -6.93
N VAL A 20 -12.08 30.58 -7.34
CA VAL A 20 -10.67 30.19 -7.10
C VAL A 20 -10.27 30.43 -5.64
N LEU A 21 -10.72 31.52 -5.01
CA LEU A 21 -10.50 31.74 -3.57
C LEU A 21 -11.27 30.74 -2.69
N LEU A 22 -12.48 30.34 -3.08
CA LEU A 22 -13.24 29.29 -2.39
C LEU A 22 -12.56 27.92 -2.54
N ALA A 23 -11.88 27.66 -3.66
CA ALA A 23 -11.09 26.44 -3.87
C ALA A 23 -9.75 26.43 -3.09
N GLN A 24 -9.22 27.59 -2.71
CA GLN A 24 -7.96 27.71 -1.96
C GLN A 24 -8.14 27.70 -0.44
N ASN A 25 -9.36 27.90 0.06
CA ASN A 25 -9.63 28.00 1.50
C ASN A 25 -10.21 26.74 2.14
N SER A 26 -10.36 25.65 1.38
CA SER A 26 -10.58 24.32 1.95
C SER A 26 -9.23 23.66 2.20
N ASN A 27 -8.54 24.06 3.27
CA ASN A 27 -7.62 23.17 3.97
C ASN A 27 -8.46 22.05 4.63
N ILE A 28 -9.05 21.21 3.79
CA ILE A 28 -9.51 19.90 4.21
C ILE A 28 -8.23 19.11 4.39
N GLU A 29 -7.83 18.95 5.63
CA GLU A 29 -6.89 17.93 6.05
C GLU A 29 -7.55 16.58 5.70
N PHE A 30 -7.36 16.16 4.45
CA PHE A 30 -7.89 14.93 3.92
C PHE A 30 -7.13 13.82 4.63
N SER A 31 -7.76 13.21 5.63
CA SER A 31 -7.14 12.09 6.34
C SER A 31 -6.84 10.99 5.33
N ASP A 32 -5.65 10.39 5.39
CA ASP A 32 -5.24 9.26 4.54
C ASP A 32 -6.32 8.14 4.49
N ASP A 33 -7.14 8.03 5.54
CA ASP A 33 -8.28 7.11 5.65
C ASP A 33 -9.37 7.29 4.57
N GLU A 34 -9.59 8.50 4.05
CA GLU A 34 -10.61 8.74 3.01
C GLU A 34 -10.11 8.32 1.62
N ASP A 35 -8.78 8.32 1.41
CA ASP A 35 -8.17 7.86 0.17
C ASP A 35 -8.33 6.35 -0.04
N ASP A 36 -8.54 5.58 1.02
CA ASP A 36 -8.67 4.13 0.93
C ASP A 36 -10.13 3.67 0.73
N VAL A 37 -11.12 4.58 0.83
CA VAL A 37 -12.55 4.24 0.65
C VAL A 37 -12.83 3.62 -0.72
N ALA A 38 -13.55 2.50 -0.71
CA ALA A 38 -13.94 1.78 -1.90
C ALA A 38 -15.21 2.39 -2.51
N THR A 39 -15.04 3.00 -3.68
CA THR A 39 -16.13 3.58 -4.47
C THR A 39 -16.10 3.08 -5.90
N ILE A 40 -17.23 3.18 -6.59
CA ILE A 40 -17.35 2.87 -8.03
C ILE A 40 -17.46 4.14 -8.89
N GLU A 41 -17.02 5.29 -8.38
CA GLU A 41 -17.13 6.55 -9.13
C GLU A 41 -16.28 6.51 -10.41
N PRO A 42 -16.80 7.09 -11.52
CA PRO A 42 -15.99 7.28 -12.71
C PRO A 42 -14.85 8.26 -12.40
N GLU A 43 -13.65 7.96 -12.91
CA GLU A 43 -12.54 8.92 -12.82
C GLU A 43 -12.96 10.24 -13.49
N ILE A 44 -12.94 11.33 -12.72
CA ILE A 44 -12.89 12.65 -13.30
C ILE A 44 -11.57 12.68 -14.08
N PHE A 45 -11.66 12.85 -15.39
CA PHE A 45 -10.54 12.81 -16.32
C PHE A 45 -9.47 13.81 -15.85
N SER A 46 -8.46 13.33 -15.14
CA SER A 46 -7.27 14.11 -14.84
C SER A 46 -6.41 14.10 -16.10
N ALA A 47 -5.97 15.28 -16.54
CA ALA A 47 -5.09 15.43 -17.70
C ALA A 47 -3.76 14.65 -17.59
N LYS A 48 -3.44 14.12 -16.40
CA LYS A 48 -2.37 13.12 -16.18
C LYS A 48 -2.98 11.72 -16.14
N SER A 49 -3.21 11.14 -17.33
CA SER A 49 -3.47 9.70 -17.48
C SER A 49 -2.20 8.90 -17.18
N GLU A 50 -1.87 8.75 -15.90
CA GLU A 50 -0.77 7.90 -15.47
C GLU A 50 -1.12 6.41 -15.64
N LYS A 51 -0.15 5.61 -16.09
CA LYS A 51 -0.30 4.15 -16.23
C LYS A 51 -0.70 3.49 -14.89
N TYR A 52 -0.18 4.02 -13.78
CA TYR A 52 -0.41 3.53 -12.42
C TYR A 52 -1.03 4.62 -11.55
N SER A 53 -2.22 4.36 -11.02
CA SER A 53 -2.96 5.26 -10.11
C SER A 53 -3.76 4.43 -9.11
N PHE A 54 -3.68 4.77 -7.83
CA PHE A 54 -4.38 4.06 -6.77
C PHE A 54 -5.91 4.09 -6.99
N SER A 55 -6.47 5.26 -7.32
CA SER A 55 -7.89 5.42 -7.65
C SER A 55 -8.33 4.54 -8.81
N ARG A 56 -7.49 4.41 -9.85
CA ARG A 56 -7.75 3.52 -10.99
C ARG A 56 -7.85 2.07 -10.54
N SER A 57 -6.88 1.62 -9.75
CA SER A 57 -6.83 0.25 -9.22
C SER A 57 -8.03 -0.06 -8.34
N LYS A 58 -8.41 0.84 -7.40
CA LYS A 58 -9.61 0.69 -6.56
C LYS A 58 -10.88 0.46 -7.40
N ARG A 59 -11.07 1.27 -8.46
CA ARG A 59 -12.22 1.14 -9.36
C ARG A 59 -12.22 -0.19 -10.12
N ILE A 60 -11.06 -0.60 -10.66
CA ILE A 60 -10.92 -1.88 -11.37
C ILE A 60 -11.22 -3.04 -10.43
N LEU A 61 -10.68 -2.99 -9.21
CA LEU A 61 -10.91 -4.01 -8.20
C LEU A 61 -12.39 -4.13 -7.86
N ALA A 62 -13.08 -3.01 -7.65
CA ALA A 62 -14.52 -2.98 -7.32
C ALA A 62 -15.41 -3.45 -8.48
N THR A 63 -15.11 -3.03 -9.71
CA THR A 63 -16.03 -3.23 -10.85
C THR A 63 -15.73 -4.47 -11.69
N LYS A 64 -14.48 -4.94 -11.72
CA LYS A 64 -14.05 -6.04 -12.59
C LYS A 64 -13.60 -7.27 -11.80
N ILE A 65 -12.77 -7.10 -10.77
CA ILE A 65 -12.12 -8.23 -10.09
C ILE A 65 -13.03 -8.84 -9.03
N TYR A 66 -13.46 -8.05 -8.05
CA TYR A 66 -14.24 -8.53 -6.91
C TYR A 66 -15.76 -8.59 -7.17
N ARG A 67 -16.22 -8.26 -8.37
CA ARG A 67 -17.65 -8.22 -8.74
C ARG A 67 -18.41 -9.51 -8.40
N LEU A 68 -17.75 -10.66 -8.53
CA LEU A 68 -18.31 -12.01 -8.26
C LEU A 68 -17.75 -12.67 -7.00
N HIS A 69 -16.92 -11.97 -6.23
CA HIS A 69 -16.34 -12.47 -4.99
C HIS A 69 -16.40 -11.37 -3.92
N LYS A 70 -17.61 -10.99 -3.52
CA LYS A 70 -17.82 -9.87 -2.61
C LYS A 70 -17.65 -10.28 -1.15
N LYS A 71 -16.44 -10.70 -0.77
CA LYS A 71 -16.08 -11.04 0.63
C LYS A 71 -14.95 -10.16 1.14
N THR A 72 -15.07 -9.67 2.37
CA THR A 72 -14.01 -8.91 3.03
C THR A 72 -12.86 -9.81 3.45
N PHE A 73 -11.63 -9.32 3.37
CA PHE A 73 -10.42 -10.10 3.52
C PHE A 73 -10.27 -10.68 4.93
N TYR A 74 -10.14 -9.80 5.93
CA TYR A 74 -9.99 -10.22 7.33
C TYR A 74 -11.28 -10.83 7.88
N ALA A 75 -12.40 -10.10 7.80
CA ALA A 75 -13.64 -10.52 8.46
C ALA A 75 -14.43 -11.61 7.72
N GLY A 76 -14.26 -11.77 6.41
CA GLY A 76 -15.00 -12.77 5.62
C GLY A 76 -16.48 -12.42 5.39
N CYS A 77 -16.90 -11.20 5.72
CA CYS A 77 -18.26 -10.72 5.53
C CYS A 77 -18.55 -10.53 4.05
N ASP A 78 -19.76 -10.87 3.64
CA ASP A 78 -20.24 -10.42 2.35
C ASP A 78 -20.39 -8.90 2.35
N TYR A 79 -20.33 -8.28 1.18
CA TYR A 79 -20.59 -6.86 1.01
C TYR A 79 -21.37 -6.60 -0.28
N GLU A 80 -22.03 -5.45 -0.34
CA GLU A 80 -22.81 -5.03 -1.48
C GLU A 80 -22.48 -3.61 -1.91
N ILE A 81 -23.03 -3.19 -3.05
CA ILE A 81 -22.88 -1.83 -3.55
C ILE A 81 -24.17 -1.09 -3.19
N LYS A 82 -24.06 -0.05 -2.35
CA LYS A 82 -25.16 0.88 -2.04
C LYS A 82 -24.84 2.24 -2.64
N GLY A 83 -25.58 2.61 -3.68
CA GLY A 83 -25.26 3.80 -4.47
C GLY A 83 -23.86 3.68 -5.07
N LYS A 84 -22.93 4.51 -4.59
CA LYS A 84 -21.53 4.55 -5.06
C LYS A 84 -20.53 3.84 -4.14
N GLN A 85 -20.97 3.43 -2.94
CA GLN A 85 -20.11 2.88 -1.90
C GLN A 85 -20.27 1.36 -1.81
N LEU A 86 -19.18 0.70 -1.41
CA LEU A 86 -19.23 -0.70 -1.01
C LEU A 86 -19.49 -0.77 0.50
N VAL A 87 -20.49 -1.55 0.91
CA VAL A 87 -20.99 -1.61 2.29
C VAL A 87 -20.99 -3.07 2.78
N PRO A 88 -20.34 -3.37 3.93
CA PRO A 88 -20.33 -4.72 4.50
C PRO A 88 -21.71 -5.13 5.02
N ILE A 89 -22.01 -6.43 4.93
CA ILE A 89 -23.20 -7.06 5.49
C ILE A 89 -22.76 -7.84 6.73
N ALA A 90 -22.72 -7.14 7.87
CA ALA A 90 -22.15 -7.64 9.13
C ALA A 90 -22.69 -9.00 9.59
N ASP A 91 -23.98 -9.27 9.37
CA ASP A 91 -24.65 -10.50 9.81
C ASP A 91 -24.10 -11.77 9.13
N THR A 92 -23.53 -11.64 7.93
CA THR A 92 -22.99 -12.78 7.17
C THR A 92 -21.72 -13.40 7.78
N CYS A 93 -21.07 -12.66 8.68
CA CYS A 93 -19.83 -13.06 9.36
C CYS A 93 -19.91 -12.87 10.89
N GLY A 94 -20.99 -12.28 11.41
CA GLY A 94 -21.12 -11.93 12.83
C GLY A 94 -20.18 -10.81 13.27
N PHE A 95 -19.89 -9.86 12.37
CA PHE A 95 -19.06 -8.70 12.69
C PHE A 95 -19.82 -7.72 13.60
N HIS A 96 -19.12 -7.23 14.62
CA HIS A 96 -19.59 -6.12 15.45
C HIS A 96 -18.51 -5.05 15.50
N TYR A 97 -18.89 -3.79 15.32
CA TYR A 97 -17.93 -2.68 15.39
C TYR A 97 -17.43 -2.49 16.83
N ARG A 98 -16.20 -2.03 16.97
CA ARG A 98 -15.56 -1.85 18.27
C ARG A 98 -15.76 -0.44 18.84
N LYS A 99 -15.51 0.59 18.03
CA LYS A 99 -15.55 2.01 18.43
C LYS A 99 -15.96 2.99 17.32
N ASN A 100 -15.84 2.63 16.04
CA ASN A 100 -16.02 3.54 14.91
C ASN A 100 -17.12 3.04 13.96
N PRO A 101 -18.40 3.30 14.29
CA PRO A 101 -19.53 2.85 13.47
C PRO A 101 -19.51 3.47 12.06
N LYS A 102 -18.96 4.66 11.88
CA LYS A 102 -18.87 5.29 10.55
C LYS A 102 -17.96 4.50 9.62
N ARG A 103 -16.75 4.13 10.07
CA ARG A 103 -15.82 3.30 9.28
C ARG A 103 -16.25 1.86 9.18
N ALA A 104 -16.94 1.33 10.19
CA ALA A 104 -17.51 -0.02 10.17
C ALA A 104 -18.56 -0.21 9.05
N ASN A 105 -19.22 0.86 8.60
CA ASN A 105 -20.27 0.81 7.58
C ASN A 105 -19.76 1.04 6.14
N ARG A 106 -18.45 0.95 5.90
CA ARG A 106 -17.88 1.07 4.54
C ARG A 106 -16.75 0.06 4.32
N ILE A 107 -16.57 -0.32 3.07
CA ILE A 107 -15.38 -1.05 2.62
C ILE A 107 -14.29 -0.05 2.26
N GLU A 108 -13.07 -0.39 2.65
CA GLU A 108 -11.84 0.30 2.27
C GLU A 108 -10.89 -0.71 1.61
N TRP A 109 -10.06 -0.24 0.69
CA TRP A 109 -9.02 -1.05 0.04
C TRP A 109 -7.79 -1.10 0.94
N GLU A 110 -7.59 -2.27 1.54
CA GLU A 110 -6.45 -2.59 2.38
C GLU A 110 -5.21 -2.85 1.54
N HIS A 111 -4.10 -2.22 1.89
CA HIS A 111 -2.76 -2.65 1.48
C HIS A 111 -2.25 -3.74 2.44
N ILE A 112 -2.24 -5.01 2.00
CA ILE A 112 -1.75 -6.13 2.83
C ILE A 112 -0.34 -5.83 3.35
N VAL A 113 0.56 -5.41 2.46
CA VAL A 113 1.81 -4.74 2.79
C VAL A 113 1.52 -3.24 2.92
N PRO A 114 1.54 -2.63 4.11
CA PRO A 114 1.11 -1.24 4.29
C PRO A 114 1.89 -0.27 3.41
N ALA A 115 1.23 0.80 2.95
CA ALA A 115 1.88 1.88 2.22
C ALA A 115 3.10 2.45 2.95
N TRP A 116 3.03 2.53 4.28
CA TRP A 116 4.16 2.92 5.11
C TRP A 116 5.35 1.97 4.95
N HIS A 117 5.15 0.64 4.98
CA HIS A 117 6.24 -0.35 4.92
C HIS A 117 7.09 -0.15 3.69
N PHE A 118 6.46 0.02 2.53
CA PHE A 118 7.18 0.21 1.28
C PHE A 118 7.49 1.67 0.93
N GLY A 119 6.83 2.62 1.59
CA GLY A 119 6.91 4.04 1.29
C GLY A 119 7.90 4.82 2.13
N HIS A 120 8.04 4.50 3.43
CA HIS A 120 8.80 5.31 4.39
C HIS A 120 10.30 5.45 4.07
N VAL A 121 10.83 4.53 3.26
CA VAL A 121 12.22 4.55 2.77
C VAL A 121 12.47 5.61 1.71
N PHE A 122 11.44 6.08 1.01
CA PHE A 122 11.59 7.09 -0.04
C PHE A 122 11.78 8.49 0.53
N LYS A 123 12.62 9.30 -0.13
CA LYS A 123 12.82 10.72 0.20
C LYS A 123 11.50 11.51 0.24
N CYS A 124 10.61 11.27 -0.72
CA CYS A 124 9.29 11.91 -0.77
C CYS A 124 8.49 11.70 0.52
N TRP A 125 8.66 10.55 1.19
CA TRP A 125 7.89 10.25 2.40
C TRP A 125 8.37 11.10 3.56
N LYS A 126 9.68 11.32 3.64
CA LYS A 126 10.30 12.22 4.61
C LYS A 126 9.94 13.68 4.34
N GLU A 127 9.76 14.05 3.08
CA GLU A 127 9.44 15.43 2.65
C GLU A 127 7.96 15.80 2.83
N GLY A 128 7.03 14.84 2.66
CA GLY A 128 5.60 15.16 2.73
C GLY A 128 4.67 13.95 2.83
N GLY A 129 5.17 12.82 3.32
CA GLY A 129 4.37 11.62 3.59
C GLY A 129 3.79 10.94 2.34
N ARG A 130 2.75 10.13 2.57
CA ARG A 130 2.09 9.31 1.55
C ARG A 130 1.59 10.14 0.38
N LYS A 131 0.88 11.23 0.67
CA LYS A 131 0.34 12.14 -0.35
C LYS A 131 1.43 12.71 -1.25
N TYR A 132 2.51 13.25 -0.67
CA TYR A 132 3.59 13.81 -1.48
C TYR A 132 4.31 12.73 -2.30
N CYS A 133 4.49 11.53 -1.77
CA CYS A 133 5.00 10.41 -2.57
C CYS A 133 4.09 10.02 -3.73
N ARG A 134 2.77 10.01 -3.51
CA ARG A 134 1.81 9.76 -4.59
C ARG A 134 1.96 10.80 -5.70
N ASP A 135 2.14 12.06 -5.36
CA ASP A 135 2.24 13.13 -6.36
C ASP A 135 3.59 13.15 -7.08
N THR A 136 4.67 12.82 -6.39
CA THR A 136 6.04 13.09 -6.88
C THR A 136 6.87 11.85 -7.23
N ASN A 137 6.53 10.65 -6.74
CA ASN A 137 7.35 9.46 -6.91
C ASN A 137 6.63 8.36 -7.71
N ALA A 138 7.10 8.13 -8.95
CA ALA A 138 6.51 7.14 -9.85
C ALA A 138 6.61 5.69 -9.34
N LYS A 139 7.74 5.32 -8.71
CA LYS A 139 7.91 3.98 -8.13
C LYS A 139 6.93 3.77 -6.98
N PHE A 140 6.79 4.75 -6.09
CA PHE A 140 5.80 4.71 -5.03
C PHE A 140 4.37 4.59 -5.57
N ARG A 141 3.99 5.39 -6.57
CA ARG A 141 2.67 5.28 -7.22
C ARG A 141 2.41 3.89 -7.77
N GLN A 142 3.40 3.28 -8.41
CA GLN A 142 3.28 1.93 -8.94
C GLN A 142 3.04 0.91 -7.82
N MET A 143 3.80 1.01 -6.73
CA MET A 143 3.67 0.12 -5.56
C MET A 143 2.32 0.29 -4.85
N GLU A 144 1.87 1.54 -4.68
CA GLU A 144 0.57 1.86 -4.07
C GLU A 144 -0.61 1.38 -4.92
N ALA A 145 -0.48 1.44 -6.25
CA ALA A 145 -1.52 1.03 -7.19
C ALA A 145 -1.52 -0.48 -7.48
N ASP A 146 -0.59 -1.27 -6.94
CA ASP A 146 -0.47 -2.68 -7.28
C ASP A 146 -1.65 -3.51 -6.74
N MET A 147 -2.47 -4.03 -7.65
CA MET A 147 -3.70 -4.77 -7.33
C MET A 147 -3.44 -6.14 -6.69
N HIS A 148 -2.22 -6.68 -6.77
CA HIS A 148 -1.87 -7.89 -6.00
C HIS A 148 -1.86 -7.60 -4.50
N ASN A 149 -1.48 -6.38 -4.11
CA ASN A 149 -1.39 -5.93 -2.71
C ASN A 149 -2.71 -5.37 -2.14
N LEU A 150 -3.75 -5.25 -2.96
CA LEU A 150 -5.03 -4.63 -2.58
C LEU A 150 -6.14 -5.66 -2.37
N VAL A 151 -6.84 -5.54 -1.24
CA VAL A 151 -7.98 -6.40 -0.86
C VAL A 151 -9.08 -5.60 -0.16
N PRO A 152 -10.36 -6.01 -0.24
CA PRO A 152 -11.45 -5.28 0.43
C PRO A 152 -11.45 -5.59 1.93
N SER A 153 -11.47 -4.56 2.77
CA SER A 153 -11.54 -4.68 4.23
C SER A 153 -12.66 -3.81 4.79
N ILE A 154 -13.19 -4.19 5.96
CA ILE A 154 -14.10 -3.30 6.71
C ILE A 154 -13.27 -2.12 7.21
N GLY A 155 -13.75 -0.89 6.98
CA GLY A 155 -12.95 0.31 7.23
C GLY A 155 -12.46 0.45 8.68
N GLU A 156 -13.24 -0.01 9.67
CA GLU A 156 -12.77 -0.01 11.06
C GLU A 156 -11.61 -0.99 11.28
N ILE A 157 -11.66 -2.19 10.69
CA ILE A 157 -10.56 -3.17 10.80
C ILE A 157 -9.31 -2.65 10.08
N ASN A 158 -9.45 -2.08 8.88
CA ASN A 158 -8.35 -1.43 8.15
C ASN A 158 -7.70 -0.32 9.02
N GLY A 159 -8.51 0.60 9.54
CA GLY A 159 -8.04 1.69 10.39
C GLY A 159 -7.36 1.24 11.67
N ASP A 160 -7.94 0.26 12.37
CA ASP A 160 -7.34 -0.30 13.58
C ASP A 160 -6.05 -1.08 13.26
N ARG A 161 -5.97 -1.76 12.10
CA ARG A 161 -4.78 -2.52 11.66
C ARG A 161 -3.62 -1.58 11.37
N SER A 162 -3.90 -0.38 10.86
CA SER A 162 -2.91 0.68 10.65
C SER A 162 -1.71 0.17 9.82
N ASN A 163 -0.48 0.48 10.23
CA ASN A 163 0.75 -0.10 9.68
C ASN A 163 1.35 -1.18 10.58
N TYR A 164 0.54 -1.87 11.38
CA TYR A 164 1.04 -2.85 12.33
C TYR A 164 1.56 -4.09 11.60
N PRO A 165 2.76 -4.60 11.95
CA PRO A 165 3.21 -5.89 11.48
C PRO A 165 2.24 -6.98 11.90
N TYR A 166 2.15 -8.00 11.06
CA TYR A 166 1.46 -9.23 11.42
C TYR A 166 2.25 -10.01 12.47
N GLY A 167 1.54 -10.70 13.35
CA GLY A 167 2.13 -11.56 14.37
C GLY A 167 1.05 -12.30 15.16
N ASN A 168 1.47 -13.05 16.18
CA ASN A 168 0.55 -13.76 17.05
C ASN A 168 0.27 -12.92 18.31
N ILE A 169 -0.98 -12.90 18.77
CA ILE A 169 -1.49 -12.16 19.92
C ILE A 169 -2.07 -13.16 20.94
N PRO A 170 -1.39 -13.39 22.07
CA PRO A 170 -1.90 -14.28 23.10
C PRO A 170 -3.23 -13.78 23.71
N GLY A 171 -4.17 -14.70 23.92
CA GLY A 171 -5.42 -14.42 24.65
C GLY A 171 -6.56 -13.84 23.82
N GLU A 172 -6.41 -13.74 22.49
CA GLU A 172 -7.45 -13.56 21.45
C GLU A 172 -8.76 -12.88 21.91
N LYS A 173 -8.68 -11.62 22.36
CA LYS A 173 -9.91 -10.87 22.68
C LYS A 173 -10.65 -10.55 21.38
N ARG A 174 -11.76 -11.24 21.14
CA ARG A 174 -12.65 -11.06 19.98
C ARG A 174 -13.44 -9.76 20.07
N VAL A 175 -12.77 -8.64 19.82
CA VAL A 175 -13.36 -7.28 19.91
C VAL A 175 -14.23 -6.91 18.71
N TYR A 176 -14.23 -7.71 17.64
CA TYR A 176 -15.01 -7.51 16.42
C TYR A 176 -16.16 -8.52 16.25
N GLY A 177 -16.69 -9.06 17.36
CA GLY A 177 -17.73 -10.08 17.32
C GLY A 177 -17.18 -11.48 17.05
N LYS A 178 -17.73 -12.20 16.06
CA LYS A 178 -17.27 -13.55 15.66
C LYS A 178 -16.09 -13.53 14.69
N VAL A 179 -15.62 -12.36 14.30
CA VAL A 179 -14.53 -12.18 13.35
C VAL A 179 -13.21 -12.65 13.94
N ASP A 180 -12.51 -13.51 13.19
CA ASP A 180 -11.19 -14.03 13.56
C ASP A 180 -10.07 -13.06 13.12
N MET A 181 -9.99 -11.92 13.80
CA MET A 181 -8.98 -10.89 13.59
C MET A 181 -8.72 -10.14 14.90
N GLU A 182 -7.49 -10.16 15.39
CA GLU A 182 -7.07 -9.49 16.60
C GLU A 182 -6.17 -8.32 16.27
N ILE A 183 -6.34 -7.23 17.01
CA ILE A 183 -5.49 -6.04 16.89
C ILE A 183 -5.12 -5.60 18.29
N GLU A 184 -3.83 -5.69 18.62
CA GLU A 184 -3.28 -5.25 19.90
C GLU A 184 -2.49 -3.96 19.71
N SER A 185 -3.18 -2.82 19.76
CA SER A 185 -2.57 -1.50 19.50
C SER A 185 -1.42 -1.16 20.44
N SER A 186 -1.46 -1.63 21.69
CA SER A 186 -0.38 -1.43 22.68
C SER A 186 0.94 -2.09 22.26
N LYS A 187 0.86 -3.22 21.56
CA LYS A 187 2.04 -3.93 21.01
C LYS A 187 2.25 -3.66 19.52
N ARG A 188 1.32 -2.95 18.88
CA ARG A 188 1.30 -2.68 17.43
C ARG A 188 1.40 -3.97 16.61
N VAL A 189 0.57 -4.96 16.95
CA VAL A 189 0.50 -6.24 16.23
C VAL A 189 -0.93 -6.48 15.75
N ALA A 190 -1.05 -7.10 14.58
CA ALA A 190 -2.31 -7.61 14.05
C ALA A 190 -2.20 -9.13 13.81
N GLU A 191 -3.16 -9.91 14.31
CA GLU A 191 -3.24 -11.35 14.07
C GLU A 191 -4.47 -11.65 13.20
N PRO A 192 -4.28 -12.11 11.95
CA PRO A 192 -5.36 -12.49 11.07
C PRO A 192 -5.76 -13.96 11.21
N LYS A 193 -6.98 -14.30 10.78
CA LYS A 193 -7.46 -15.69 10.69
C LYS A 193 -6.54 -16.61 9.90
N LYS A 194 -6.56 -17.89 10.27
CA LYS A 194 -5.64 -18.91 9.75
C LYS A 194 -5.72 -19.18 8.25
N ASN A 195 -6.87 -18.95 7.62
CA ASN A 195 -7.12 -19.27 6.21
C ASN A 195 -6.84 -18.13 5.22
N ILE A 196 -6.14 -17.08 5.67
CA ILE A 196 -5.60 -16.01 4.80
C ILE A 196 -4.11 -15.75 5.07
N LEU A 197 -3.47 -16.58 5.90
CA LEU A 197 -2.07 -16.42 6.24
C LEU A 197 -1.19 -16.61 5.01
N GLY A 198 -1.58 -17.54 4.13
CA GLY A 198 -0.94 -17.82 2.86
C GLY A 198 -1.08 -16.64 1.89
N ASP A 199 -2.28 -16.07 1.77
CA ASP A 199 -2.54 -14.89 0.94
C ASP A 199 -1.63 -13.72 1.34
N ILE A 200 -1.51 -13.47 2.65
CA ILE A 200 -0.63 -12.44 3.20
C ILE A 200 0.82 -12.75 2.83
N ALA A 201 1.29 -13.98 3.09
CA ALA A 201 2.66 -14.39 2.81
C ALA A 201 3.03 -14.20 1.34
N ARG A 202 2.22 -14.72 0.41
CA ARG A 202 2.46 -14.64 -1.03
C ARG A 202 2.38 -13.20 -1.55
N THR A 203 1.59 -12.34 -0.92
CA THR A 203 1.56 -10.91 -1.24
C THR A 203 2.85 -10.22 -0.82
N TYR A 204 3.35 -10.49 0.39
CA TYR A 204 4.65 -9.97 0.83
C TYR A 204 5.79 -10.45 -0.06
N PHE A 205 5.81 -11.73 -0.44
CA PHE A 205 6.86 -12.29 -1.31
C PHE A 205 6.84 -11.66 -2.69
N TYR A 206 5.64 -11.47 -3.26
CA TYR A 206 5.48 -10.75 -4.53
C TYR A 206 6.00 -9.31 -4.42
N MET A 207 5.61 -8.56 -3.39
CA MET A 207 6.06 -7.17 -3.22
C MET A 207 7.58 -7.08 -2.98
N HIS A 208 8.15 -8.05 -2.27
CA HIS A 208 9.58 -8.21 -2.07
C HIS A 208 10.31 -8.36 -3.41
N ASP A 209 9.97 -9.38 -4.19
CA ASP A 209 10.64 -9.67 -5.46
C ASP A 209 10.40 -8.59 -6.52
N LYS A 210 9.16 -8.11 -6.64
CA LYS A 210 8.76 -7.15 -7.68
C LYS A 210 9.41 -5.78 -7.49
N TYR A 211 9.52 -5.32 -6.24
CA TYR A 211 9.93 -3.95 -5.93
C TYR A 211 11.24 -3.84 -5.16
N ASN A 212 11.90 -4.98 -4.92
CA ASN A 212 13.12 -5.07 -4.12
C ASN A 212 12.88 -4.59 -2.67
N MET A 213 11.70 -4.90 -2.12
CA MET A 213 11.25 -4.41 -0.82
C MET A 213 11.84 -5.26 0.32
N TYR A 214 12.46 -4.63 1.32
CA TYR A 214 13.02 -5.35 2.45
C TYR A 214 11.96 -6.03 3.33
N ILE A 215 12.23 -7.29 3.70
CA ILE A 215 11.52 -8.07 4.71
C ILE A 215 12.56 -8.48 5.76
N SER A 216 12.26 -8.27 7.04
CA SER A 216 13.18 -8.67 8.11
C SER A 216 13.28 -10.20 8.22
N PRO A 217 14.41 -10.77 8.66
CA PRO A 217 14.57 -12.22 8.79
C PRO A 217 13.49 -12.88 9.67
N GLN A 218 13.05 -12.18 10.73
CA GLN A 218 11.99 -12.66 11.61
C GLN A 218 10.63 -12.72 10.88
N GLN A 219 10.31 -11.68 10.10
CA GLN A 219 9.08 -11.62 9.32
C GLN A 219 9.12 -12.63 8.18
N GLU A 220 10.24 -12.77 7.48
CA GLU A 220 10.44 -13.78 6.43
C GLU A 220 10.18 -15.19 6.96
N LYS A 221 10.78 -15.56 8.10
CA LYS A 221 10.56 -16.88 8.71
C LYS A 221 9.08 -17.14 9.02
N MET A 222 8.36 -16.14 9.51
CA MET A 222 6.92 -16.24 9.78
C MET A 222 6.12 -16.42 8.49
N LEU A 223 6.37 -15.58 7.48
CA LEU A 223 5.66 -15.64 6.20
C LEU A 223 5.93 -16.95 5.45
N ILE A 224 7.16 -17.48 5.51
CA ILE A 224 7.49 -18.80 4.95
C ILE A 224 6.65 -19.89 5.60
N LYS A 225 6.56 -19.88 6.93
CA LYS A 225 5.71 -20.81 7.67
C LYS A 225 4.25 -20.69 7.22
N TRP A 226 3.73 -19.47 7.11
CA TRP A 226 2.35 -19.20 6.70
C TRP A 226 2.05 -19.68 5.28
N ASN A 227 2.89 -19.37 4.30
CA ASN A 227 2.76 -19.89 2.93
C ASN A 227 2.71 -21.42 2.88
N ASN A 228 3.51 -22.09 3.71
CA ASN A 228 3.61 -23.54 3.74
C ASN A 228 2.45 -24.22 4.48
N GLN A 229 1.75 -23.49 5.36
CA GLN A 229 0.62 -23.97 6.15
C GLN A 229 -0.73 -23.69 5.47
N ASP A 230 -0.82 -22.65 4.67
CA ASP A 230 -2.06 -22.18 4.02
C ASP A 230 -1.88 -22.14 2.48
N PRO A 231 -2.23 -23.24 1.77
CA PRO A 231 -2.07 -23.35 0.33
C PRO A 231 -2.97 -22.40 -0.47
N VAL A 232 -2.53 -22.10 -1.70
CA VAL A 232 -3.27 -21.22 -2.61
C VAL A 232 -4.71 -21.72 -2.85
N THR A 233 -5.66 -20.81 -2.64
CA THR A 233 -7.08 -21.05 -2.86
C THR A 233 -7.49 -20.88 -4.32
N ARG A 234 -8.69 -21.37 -4.67
CA ARG A 234 -9.28 -21.14 -6.01
C ARG A 234 -9.48 -19.64 -6.28
N TRP A 235 -9.87 -18.89 -5.25
CA TRP A 235 -10.09 -17.45 -5.38
C TRP A 235 -8.78 -16.70 -5.64
N GLU A 236 -7.71 -16.99 -4.90
CA GLU A 236 -6.40 -16.38 -5.13
C GLU A 236 -5.92 -16.59 -6.57
N LYS A 237 -6.03 -17.82 -7.11
CA LYS A 237 -5.69 -18.09 -8.52
C LYS A 237 -6.51 -17.25 -9.47
N LYS A 238 -7.83 -17.14 -9.22
CA LYS A 238 -8.73 -16.35 -10.07
C LYS A 238 -8.39 -14.86 -10.01
N LYS A 239 -8.18 -14.30 -8.81
CA LYS A 239 -7.75 -12.92 -8.61
C LYS A 239 -6.43 -12.67 -9.33
N ASN A 240 -5.43 -13.53 -9.13
CA ASN A 240 -4.10 -13.41 -9.76
C ASN A 240 -4.20 -13.35 -11.30
N LEU A 241 -4.98 -14.25 -11.91
CA LEU A 241 -5.21 -14.24 -13.36
C LEU A 241 -5.88 -12.95 -13.85
N LEU A 242 -6.90 -12.47 -13.14
CA LEU A 242 -7.61 -11.22 -13.51
C LEU A 242 -6.70 -9.99 -13.33
N VAL A 243 -5.90 -9.95 -12.27
CA VAL A 243 -4.92 -8.88 -12.06
C VAL A 243 -3.86 -8.92 -13.14
N LYS A 244 -3.32 -10.10 -13.48
CA LYS A 244 -2.34 -10.27 -14.56
C LYS A 244 -2.85 -9.77 -15.90
N ASP A 245 -4.09 -10.11 -16.27
CA ASP A 245 -4.72 -9.66 -17.51
C ASP A 245 -4.84 -8.12 -17.61
N ILE A 246 -5.10 -7.45 -16.48
CA ILE A 246 -5.35 -6.00 -16.45
C ILE A 246 -4.10 -5.17 -16.15
N GLN A 247 -3.28 -5.59 -15.19
CA GLN A 247 -2.07 -4.90 -14.72
C GLN A 247 -0.81 -5.33 -15.49
N GLY A 248 -0.80 -6.56 -16.02
CA GLY A 248 0.32 -7.16 -16.76
C GLY A 248 1.22 -8.06 -15.92
N ASP A 249 1.24 -7.91 -14.60
CA ASP A 249 2.16 -8.63 -13.71
C ASP A 249 1.52 -9.88 -13.09
N ASP A 250 2.25 -10.99 -13.06
CA ASP A 250 1.85 -12.23 -12.40
C ASP A 250 2.42 -12.31 -10.98
N ASN A 251 1.62 -12.74 -10.01
CA ASN A 251 2.15 -13.21 -8.74
C ASN A 251 2.55 -14.69 -8.87
N GLU A 252 3.84 -14.92 -9.14
CA GLU A 252 4.41 -16.26 -9.31
C GLU A 252 4.28 -17.15 -8.07
N TYR A 253 4.18 -16.56 -6.87
CA TYR A 253 3.92 -17.31 -5.64
C TYR A 253 2.50 -17.89 -5.59
N ILE A 254 1.59 -17.40 -6.44
CA ILE A 254 0.24 -17.95 -6.64
C ILE A 254 0.20 -18.91 -7.84
N SER A 255 0.74 -18.50 -9.01
CA SER A 255 0.67 -19.30 -10.24
C SER A 255 1.55 -20.56 -10.19
N HIS A 256 2.69 -20.49 -9.51
CA HIS A 256 3.65 -21.58 -9.31
C HIS A 256 3.79 -21.93 -7.83
N TYR A 257 2.65 -22.04 -7.13
CA TYR A 257 2.63 -22.32 -5.70
C TYR A 257 3.48 -23.54 -5.33
N ARG A 258 4.36 -23.33 -4.36
CA ARG A 258 5.15 -24.38 -3.72
C ARG A 258 5.45 -24.00 -2.28
N LYS A 259 5.77 -25.00 -1.47
CA LYS A 259 6.40 -24.77 -0.19
C LYS A 259 7.83 -24.26 -0.42
N ILE A 260 8.25 -23.29 0.38
CA ILE A 260 9.59 -22.68 0.28
C ILE A 260 10.30 -22.74 1.63
N THR A 261 11.63 -22.62 1.60
CA THR A 261 12.47 -22.60 2.81
C THR A 261 13.24 -21.30 2.98
N ALA A 262 13.35 -20.48 1.93
CA ALA A 262 13.98 -19.17 1.92
C ALA A 262 13.43 -18.34 0.74
N LEU A 263 13.48 -17.01 0.84
CA LEU A 263 13.27 -16.10 -0.29
C LEU A 263 14.55 -15.90 -1.11
N LYS A 264 14.38 -15.39 -2.32
CA LYS A 264 15.52 -14.90 -3.10
C LYS A 264 16.13 -13.70 -2.37
N PRO A 265 17.46 -13.57 -2.34
CA PRO A 265 18.06 -12.36 -1.79
C PRO A 265 17.63 -11.15 -2.63
N ILE A 266 17.43 -10.01 -1.95
CA ILE A 266 17.25 -8.69 -2.58
C ILE A 266 18.31 -8.55 -3.66
N GLN A 267 17.87 -8.39 -4.90
CA GLN A 267 18.79 -8.17 -6.00
C GLN A 267 19.47 -6.83 -5.71
N ALA A 268 20.79 -6.83 -5.61
CA ALA A 268 21.50 -5.57 -5.62
C ALA A 268 21.23 -4.96 -6.99
N ASP A 269 20.28 -4.01 -7.06
CA ASP A 269 20.10 -3.18 -8.24
C ASP A 269 21.49 -2.79 -8.70
N THR A 270 21.84 -3.15 -9.94
CA THR A 270 23.13 -2.88 -10.55
C THR A 270 23.34 -1.39 -10.47
N ILE A 271 24.09 -0.97 -9.46
CA ILE A 271 24.43 0.42 -9.24
C ILE A 271 25.12 0.87 -10.52
N GLU A 272 24.54 1.85 -11.23
CA GLU A 272 25.05 2.32 -12.51
C GLU A 272 26.57 2.54 -12.42
N GLU A 273 27.35 1.88 -13.28
CA GLU A 273 28.82 1.85 -13.21
C GLU A 273 29.49 3.23 -13.29
N ASN A 274 28.72 4.29 -13.55
CA ASN A 274 29.18 5.66 -13.78
C ASN A 274 28.74 6.67 -12.69
N SER A 275 28.26 6.24 -11.52
CA SER A 275 27.97 7.18 -10.41
C SER A 275 29.24 7.70 -9.73
N ASN A 276 29.34 9.03 -9.57
CA ASN A 276 30.44 9.66 -8.82
C ASN A 276 30.31 9.37 -7.31
N PHE A 277 31.33 9.69 -6.51
CA PHE A 277 31.32 9.38 -5.07
C PHE A 277 30.11 9.95 -4.33
N GLY A 278 29.69 11.18 -4.66
CA GLY A 278 28.55 11.83 -4.02
C GLY A 278 27.24 11.13 -4.34
N ASP A 279 27.01 10.83 -5.62
CA ASP A 279 25.81 10.13 -6.09
C ASP A 279 25.74 8.73 -5.49
N LEU A 280 26.85 7.99 -5.51
CA LEU A 280 26.95 6.65 -4.93
C LEU A 280 26.72 6.67 -3.41
N LYS A 281 27.27 7.66 -2.70
CA LYS A 281 27.07 7.81 -1.26
C LYS A 281 25.60 8.05 -0.95
N SER A 282 24.96 9.00 -1.63
CA SER A 282 23.53 9.29 -1.43
C SER A 282 22.64 8.11 -1.83
N GLU A 283 23.01 7.37 -2.87
CA GLU A 283 22.30 6.16 -3.30
C GLU A 283 22.41 5.04 -2.26
N LEU A 284 23.61 4.78 -1.72
CA LEU A 284 23.83 3.81 -0.65
C LEU A 284 23.13 4.23 0.65
N GLU A 285 23.14 5.51 0.98
CA GLU A 285 22.46 6.07 2.15
C GLU A 285 20.94 5.85 2.06
N ASN A 286 20.37 6.12 0.89
CA ASN A 286 18.96 5.86 0.64
C ASN A 286 18.63 4.36 0.62
N LYS A 287 19.48 3.55 -0.02
CA LYS A 287 19.28 2.10 -0.16
C LYS A 287 19.34 1.36 1.18
N TYR A 288 20.27 1.76 2.05
CA TYR A 288 20.50 1.14 3.35
C TYR A 288 20.03 2.00 4.52
N SER A 289 19.12 2.96 4.28
CA SER A 289 18.62 3.85 5.32
C SER A 289 18.05 3.07 6.50
N PHE A 290 17.40 1.92 6.25
CA PHE A 290 16.88 1.04 7.28
C PHE A 290 17.94 0.53 8.27
N ILE A 291 19.21 0.41 7.85
CA ILE A 291 20.34 0.08 8.73
C ILE A 291 20.82 1.34 9.45
N PHE A 292 21.02 2.42 8.70
CA PHE A 292 21.60 3.66 9.22
C PHE A 292 20.70 4.38 10.23
N ASP A 293 19.38 4.27 10.07
CA ASP A 293 18.39 4.87 10.96
C ASP A 293 18.39 4.23 12.38
N HIS A 294 19.01 3.06 12.55
CA HIS A 294 19.18 2.36 13.84
C HIS A 294 20.59 2.55 14.45
N LEU A 295 21.46 3.30 13.79
CA LEU A 295 22.84 3.56 14.22
C LEU A 295 22.97 4.99 14.71
N SER A 296 23.93 5.24 15.61
CA SER A 296 24.28 6.63 15.94
C SER A 296 24.82 7.34 14.71
N LYS A 297 24.52 8.64 14.56
CA LYS A 297 24.99 9.46 13.43
C LYS A 297 26.48 9.26 13.08
N PRO A 298 27.43 9.25 14.03
CA PRO A 298 28.84 9.02 13.70
C PRO A 298 29.09 7.62 13.13
N VAL A 299 28.44 6.58 13.69
CA VAL A 299 28.59 5.20 13.23
C VAL A 299 27.99 5.01 11.84
N ALA A 300 26.79 5.54 11.59
CA ALA A 300 26.14 5.52 10.29
C ALA A 300 27.00 6.23 9.23
N THR A 301 27.58 7.39 9.56
CA THR A 301 28.43 8.17 8.64
C THR A 301 29.69 7.40 8.25
N ILE A 302 30.37 6.77 9.22
CA ILE A 302 31.59 5.98 8.98
C ILE A 302 31.27 4.74 8.14
N LEU A 303 30.22 3.99 8.49
CA LEU A 303 29.80 2.80 7.73
C LEU A 303 29.43 3.15 6.29
N LEU A 304 28.66 4.22 6.09
CA LEU A 304 28.28 4.69 4.77
C LEU A 304 29.52 5.07 3.93
N LEU A 305 30.51 5.73 4.53
CA LEU A 305 31.76 6.09 3.86
C LEU A 305 32.58 4.84 3.48
N ILE A 306 32.70 3.85 4.38
CA ILE A 306 33.36 2.57 4.10
C ILE A 306 32.65 1.85 2.95
N MET A 307 31.32 1.75 3.00
CA MET A 307 30.53 1.09 1.95
C MET A 307 30.71 1.78 0.60
N THR A 308 30.74 3.11 0.57
CA THR A 308 30.95 3.89 -0.65
C THR A 308 32.35 3.63 -1.23
N LEU A 309 33.40 3.72 -0.41
CA LEU A 309 34.78 3.46 -0.83
C LEU A 309 35.01 2.02 -1.29
N PHE A 310 34.45 1.05 -0.57
CA PHE A 310 34.54 -0.37 -0.91
C PHE A 310 33.86 -0.67 -2.25
N THR A 311 32.69 -0.08 -2.49
CA THR A 311 31.96 -0.23 -3.75
C THR A 311 32.73 0.37 -4.92
N LEU A 312 33.34 1.55 -4.75
CA LEU A 312 34.23 2.16 -5.75
C LEU A 312 35.49 1.33 -6.00
N TYR A 313 36.08 0.76 -4.94
CA TYR A 313 37.24 -0.12 -5.05
C TYR A 313 36.92 -1.37 -5.88
N ILE A 314 35.79 -2.03 -5.62
CA ILE A 314 35.34 -3.18 -6.42
C ILE A 314 35.14 -2.80 -7.88
N ARG A 315 34.52 -1.63 -8.16
CA ARG A 315 34.31 -1.14 -9.53
C ARG A 315 35.61 -0.91 -10.27
N LYS A 316 36.61 -0.29 -9.61
CA LYS A 316 37.93 -0.05 -10.20
C LYS A 316 38.68 -1.35 -10.52
N ARG A 317 38.41 -2.45 -9.81
CA ARG A 317 39.00 -3.77 -10.07
C ARG A 317 38.31 -4.58 -11.18
N LYS A 318 37.08 -4.22 -11.54
CA LYS A 318 36.29 -4.90 -12.59
C LYS A 318 36.43 -4.27 -13.98
N LYS A 319 36.92 -3.02 -14.06
CA LYS A 319 37.39 -2.37 -15.30
C LYS A 319 38.85 -2.72 -15.54
#